data_AF-A0A3D5UUF6-F1
#
_entry.id   AF-A0A3D5UUF6-F1
#
_cell.length_a   1.000
_cell.length_b   1.000
_cell.length_c   1.000
_cell.angle_alpha   90.00
_cell.angle_beta   90.00
_cell.angle_gamma   90.00
#
_symmetry.space_group_name_H-M   'P 1'
#
loop_
_entity.id
_entity.type
_entity.pdbx_description
1 polymer ?
#
loop_
_entity_poly.entity_id
_entity_poly.type
_entity_poly.pdbx_seq_one_letter_code
_entity_poly.pdbx_strand_id
1 'polypeptide(L)'
;APLFANDVLGETEEEARLRHAACILADIGWYVHPDYRAHHAMTQILLAPFSGIDHQGRLYLARVGYHRHEGRGEPEMIGNLSAYIPERDNDRALTLGLALRLAFTLSGATMGMLPKTRFEVGKNTLTLILPKKYEALAGEIVVKRLAALAKALGRKSDIRIGK
;
A
#
# COMPACT_ATOMS: atom_id res chain seq x y z
N ALA A 1 -11.44 -6.90 -2.82
CA ALA A 1 -9.97 -6.90 -2.81
C ALA A 1 -9.50 -7.89 -1.75
N PRO A 2 -8.75 -8.95 -2.09
CA PRO A 2 -8.51 -10.09 -1.18
C PRO A 2 -7.78 -9.71 0.12
N LEU A 3 -6.96 -8.65 0.11
CA LEU A 3 -6.29 -8.14 1.32
C LEU A 3 -7.26 -7.52 2.34
N PHE A 4 -8.43 -7.04 1.88
CA PHE A 4 -9.42 -6.31 2.68
C PHE A 4 -10.71 -7.10 2.89
N ALA A 5 -10.70 -8.41 2.59
CA ALA A 5 -11.81 -9.29 2.92
C ALA A 5 -12.01 -9.35 4.45
N ASN A 6 -13.25 -9.64 4.89
CA ASN A 6 -13.66 -9.66 6.30
C ASN A 6 -12.82 -10.61 7.17
N ASP A 7 -12.36 -11.71 6.60
CA ASP A 7 -11.52 -12.72 7.24
C ASP A 7 -10.01 -12.40 7.21
N VAL A 8 -9.63 -11.27 6.61
CA VAL A 8 -8.23 -10.82 6.50
C VAL A 8 -7.99 -9.54 7.29
N LEU A 9 -8.46 -8.39 6.79
CA LEU A 9 -8.38 -7.10 7.50
C LEU A 9 -9.77 -6.59 7.90
N GLY A 10 -10.80 -7.00 7.15
CA GLY A 10 -12.12 -6.37 7.14
C GLY A 10 -12.07 -4.90 6.76
N GLU A 11 -13.20 -4.35 6.36
CA GLU A 11 -13.34 -2.91 6.26
C GLU A 11 -14.80 -2.48 6.44
N THR A 12 -14.97 -1.31 7.05
CA THR A 12 -16.24 -0.57 7.01
C THR A 12 -16.39 0.13 5.65
N GLU A 13 -17.58 0.67 5.36
CA GLU A 13 -17.79 1.46 4.13
C GLU A 13 -16.90 2.72 4.09
N GLU A 14 -16.71 3.36 5.24
CA GLU A 14 -15.80 4.49 5.42
C GLU A 14 -14.37 4.11 5.05
N GLU A 15 -13.88 3.00 5.60
CA GLU A 15 -12.54 2.50 5.34
C GLU A 15 -12.34 2.08 3.88
N ALA A 16 -13.36 1.50 3.24
CA ALA A 16 -13.34 1.18 1.82
C ALA A 16 -13.25 2.46 0.96
N ARG A 17 -13.95 3.53 1.37
CA ARG A 17 -13.86 4.85 0.71
C ARG A 17 -12.47 5.45 0.84
N LEU A 18 -11.89 5.44 2.04
CA LEU A 18 -10.52 5.92 2.28
C LEU A 18 -9.49 5.10 1.50
N ARG A 19 -9.64 3.77 1.45
CA ARG A 19 -8.78 2.91 0.62
C ARG A 19 -8.86 3.30 -0.86
N HIS A 20 -10.06 3.59 -1.37
CA HIS A 20 -10.22 4.03 -2.75
C HIS A 20 -9.56 5.40 -3.00
N ALA A 21 -9.76 6.36 -2.10
CA ALA A 21 -9.10 7.67 -2.15
C ALA A 21 -7.57 7.53 -2.13
N ALA A 22 -7.02 6.66 -1.29
CA ALA A 22 -5.60 6.38 -1.24
C ALA A 22 -5.06 5.81 -2.56
N CYS A 23 -5.81 4.94 -3.26
CA CYS A 23 -5.43 4.46 -4.59
C CYS A 23 -5.34 5.59 -5.62
N ILE A 24 -6.25 6.57 -5.56
CA ILE A 24 -6.23 7.76 -6.45
C ILE A 24 -5.00 8.63 -6.14
N LEU A 25 -4.71 8.84 -4.86
CA LEU A 25 -3.59 9.67 -4.39
C LEU A 25 -2.23 8.97 -4.45
N ALA A 26 -2.20 7.67 -4.80
CA ALA A 26 -1.01 6.82 -4.66
C ALA A 26 0.21 7.31 -5.45
N ASP A 27 0.03 8.14 -6.47
CA ASP A 27 1.14 8.69 -7.28
C ASP A 27 1.30 10.20 -7.19
N ILE A 28 0.67 10.85 -6.20
CA ILE A 28 0.65 12.33 -6.08
C ILE A 28 2.05 12.96 -6.08
N GLY A 29 3.08 12.26 -5.58
CA GLY A 29 4.46 12.73 -5.51
C GLY A 29 5.39 12.29 -6.65
N TRP A 30 4.90 11.68 -7.73
CA TRP A 30 5.73 11.00 -8.73
C TRP A 30 6.87 11.86 -9.32
N TYR A 31 6.63 13.17 -9.47
CA TYR A 31 7.54 14.14 -10.09
C TYR A 31 8.67 14.62 -9.16
N VAL A 32 8.64 14.26 -7.87
CA VAL A 32 9.64 14.66 -6.89
C VAL A 32 10.79 13.66 -6.85
N HIS A 33 11.99 14.17 -6.51
CA HIS A 33 13.19 13.36 -6.31
C HIS A 33 12.91 12.20 -5.33
N PRO A 34 13.37 10.96 -5.61
CA PRO A 34 13.04 9.79 -4.80
C PRO A 34 13.24 9.96 -3.29
N ASP A 35 14.35 10.59 -2.87
CA ASP A 35 14.71 10.79 -1.46
C ASP A 35 13.73 11.67 -0.68
N TYR A 36 13.00 12.56 -1.36
CA TYR A 36 12.03 13.45 -0.73
C TYR A 36 10.58 13.03 -0.97
N ARG A 37 10.37 12.01 -1.81
CA ARG A 37 9.05 11.70 -2.37
C ARG A 37 8.03 11.29 -1.32
N ALA A 38 8.45 10.51 -0.33
CA ALA A 38 7.57 10.06 0.75
C ALA A 38 7.05 11.24 1.59
N HIS A 39 7.97 12.11 2.02
CA HIS A 39 7.62 13.30 2.78
C HIS A 39 6.77 14.27 1.97
N HIS A 40 7.12 14.49 0.70
CA HIS A 40 6.35 15.35 -0.19
C HIS A 40 4.91 14.85 -0.39
N ALA A 41 4.72 13.56 -0.70
CA ALA A 41 3.39 12.98 -0.87
C ALA A 41 2.56 13.11 0.41
N MET A 42 3.17 12.85 1.57
CA MET A 42 2.52 12.99 2.87
C MET A 42 2.07 14.43 3.13
N THR A 43 2.98 15.40 2.98
CA THR A 43 2.70 16.83 3.19
C THR A 43 1.64 17.35 2.23
N GLN A 44 1.67 16.93 0.96
CA GLN A 44 0.62 17.30 0.00
C GLN A 44 -0.75 16.79 0.43
N ILE A 45 -0.87 15.54 0.89
CA ILE A 45 -2.14 14.99 1.36
C ILE A 45 -2.63 15.71 2.62
N LEU A 46 -1.73 16.01 3.57
CA LEU A 46 -2.08 16.75 4.79
C LEU A 46 -2.61 18.14 4.49
N LEU A 47 -1.95 18.88 3.60
CA LEU A 47 -2.27 20.29 3.32
C LEU A 47 -3.30 20.50 2.21
N ALA A 48 -3.64 19.46 1.44
CA ALA A 48 -4.56 19.60 0.33
C ALA A 48 -5.99 19.97 0.78
N PRO A 49 -6.67 20.86 0.04
CA PRO A 49 -7.98 21.40 0.42
C PRO A 49 -9.14 20.44 0.08
N PHE A 50 -9.04 19.17 0.48
CA PHE A 50 -10.11 18.18 0.28
C PHE A 50 -11.16 18.27 1.40
N SER A 51 -12.44 18.27 1.01
CA SER A 51 -13.60 18.16 1.90
C SER A 51 -14.10 16.71 2.02
N GLY A 52 -14.98 16.42 2.98
CA GLY A 52 -15.58 15.08 3.14
C GLY A 52 -14.65 14.04 3.80
N ILE A 53 -13.65 14.53 4.54
CA ILE A 53 -12.72 13.72 5.32
C ILE A 53 -12.45 14.42 6.65
N ASP A 54 -12.40 13.66 7.73
CA ASP A 54 -12.06 14.15 9.05
C ASP A 54 -10.52 14.15 9.26
N HIS A 55 -10.08 14.58 10.44
CA HIS A 55 -8.64 14.63 10.74
C HIS A 55 -7.98 13.25 10.74
N GLN A 56 -8.67 12.22 11.24
CA GLN A 56 -8.13 10.87 11.30
C GLN A 56 -8.01 10.24 9.91
N GLY A 57 -9.04 10.35 9.08
CA GLY A 57 -9.01 9.90 7.70
C GLY A 57 -7.92 10.61 6.90
N ARG A 58 -7.75 11.93 7.09
CA ARG A 58 -6.67 12.69 6.44
C ARG A 58 -5.30 12.16 6.84
N LEU A 59 -5.09 11.90 8.13
CA LEU A 59 -3.83 11.36 8.61
C LEU A 59 -3.58 9.93 8.09
N TYR A 60 -4.62 9.10 8.05
CA TYR A 60 -4.59 7.77 7.46
C TYR A 60 -4.11 7.84 5.99
N LEU A 61 -4.72 8.69 5.15
CA LEU A 61 -4.33 8.84 3.74
C LEU A 61 -2.88 9.33 3.60
N ALA A 62 -2.47 10.29 4.43
CA ALA A 62 -1.12 10.84 4.42
C ALA A 62 -0.08 9.75 4.75
N ARG A 63 -0.37 8.91 5.75
CA ARG A 63 0.48 7.77 6.11
C ARG A 63 0.52 6.70 5.02
N VAL A 64 -0.60 6.40 4.35
CA VAL A 64 -0.59 5.50 3.18
C VAL A 64 0.35 6.02 2.08
N GLY A 65 0.24 7.31 1.75
CA GLY A 65 1.11 7.96 0.78
C GLY A 65 2.59 7.87 1.16
N TYR A 66 2.90 8.11 2.43
CA TYR A 66 4.25 7.96 2.97
C TYR A 66 4.79 6.53 2.81
N HIS A 67 4.07 5.53 3.31
CA HIS A 67 4.48 4.12 3.26
C HIS A 67 4.57 3.56 1.82
N ARG A 68 3.78 4.09 0.88
CA ARG A 68 3.92 3.76 -0.56
C ARG A 68 5.31 4.08 -1.09
N HIS A 69 5.91 5.17 -0.63
CA HIS A 69 7.24 5.61 -1.07
C HIS A 69 8.37 5.12 -0.16
N GLU A 70 8.18 5.07 1.15
CA GLU A 70 9.22 4.75 2.14
C GLU A 70 9.19 3.29 2.63
N GLY A 71 8.09 2.57 2.42
CA GLY A 71 7.88 1.26 3.03
C GLY A 71 7.57 1.38 4.52
N ARG A 72 8.37 0.76 5.39
CA ARG A 72 8.13 0.71 6.85
C ARG A 72 8.77 1.87 7.62
N GLY A 73 9.36 2.85 6.93
CA GLY A 73 9.91 4.04 7.58
C GLY A 73 8.81 4.88 8.24
N GLU A 74 9.22 5.81 9.09
CA GLU A 74 8.37 6.80 9.75
C GLU A 74 8.85 8.22 9.44
N PRO A 75 7.95 9.22 9.37
CA PRO A 75 8.28 10.59 8.95
C PRO A 75 9.00 11.37 10.06
N GLU A 76 10.31 11.16 10.20
CA GLU A 76 11.15 11.80 11.22
C GLU A 76 10.99 13.33 11.27
N MET A 77 10.85 13.99 10.11
CA MET A 77 10.72 15.45 10.01
C MET A 77 9.39 16.02 10.51
N ILE A 78 8.34 15.22 10.68
CA ILE A 78 7.00 15.67 11.12
C ILE A 78 6.69 15.19 12.54
N GLY A 79 7.60 14.43 13.16
CA GLY A 79 7.42 13.85 14.49
C GLY A 79 6.52 12.61 14.48
N ASN A 80 6.13 12.15 15.68
CA ASN A 80 5.38 10.91 15.82
C ASN A 80 3.89 11.10 15.50
N LEU A 81 3.54 10.95 14.22
CA LEU A 81 2.16 11.03 13.76
C LEU A 81 1.31 9.81 14.09
N SER A 82 1.93 8.67 14.44
CA SER A 82 1.18 7.45 14.75
C SER A 82 0.32 7.58 16.00
N ALA A 83 0.66 8.49 16.91
CA ALA A 83 -0.07 8.73 18.16
C ALA A 83 -1.45 9.40 17.97
N TYR A 84 -1.75 9.93 16.77
CA TYR A 84 -2.97 10.71 16.52
C TYR A 84 -4.09 9.93 15.83
N ILE A 85 -3.85 8.66 15.46
CA ILE A 85 -4.87 7.72 14.96
C ILE A 85 -4.74 6.37 15.66
N PRO A 86 -5.81 5.57 15.72
CA PRO A 86 -5.76 4.23 16.32
C PRO A 86 -4.65 3.35 15.71
N GLU A 87 -4.06 2.46 16.51
CA GLU A 87 -3.03 1.51 16.05
C GLU A 87 -3.52 0.68 14.86
N ARG A 88 -4.79 0.26 14.89
CA ARG A 88 -5.44 -0.43 13.76
C ARG A 88 -5.34 0.36 12.45
N ASP A 89 -5.51 1.68 12.49
CA ASP A 89 -5.45 2.51 11.29
C ASP A 89 -4.02 2.76 10.84
N ASN A 90 -3.06 2.82 11.78
CA ASN A 90 -1.63 2.81 11.47
C ASN A 90 -1.24 1.53 10.70
N ASP A 91 -1.63 0.36 11.19
CA ASP A 91 -1.33 -0.93 10.57
C ASP A 91 -2.00 -1.08 9.20
N ARG A 92 -3.24 -0.61 9.07
CA ARG A 92 -3.96 -0.56 7.79
C ARG A 92 -3.28 0.39 6.81
N ALA A 93 -2.84 1.56 7.25
CA ALA A 93 -2.14 2.53 6.41
C ALA A 93 -0.81 1.95 5.90
N LEU A 94 -0.04 1.31 6.78
CA LEU A 94 1.20 0.61 6.41
C LEU A 94 0.92 -0.49 5.39
N THR A 95 -0.06 -1.35 5.66
CA THR A 95 -0.42 -2.46 4.77
C THR A 95 -0.84 -1.97 3.39
N LEU A 96 -1.71 -0.97 3.31
CA LEU A 96 -2.15 -0.40 2.03
C LEU A 96 -1.00 0.31 1.30
N GLY A 97 -0.15 1.06 2.00
CA GLY A 97 1.03 1.69 1.39
C GLY A 97 1.99 0.67 0.79
N LEU A 98 2.28 -0.42 1.52
CA LEU A 98 3.11 -1.52 1.01
C LEU A 98 2.45 -2.26 -0.17
N ALA A 99 1.12 -2.43 -0.14
CA ALA A 99 0.38 -3.01 -1.26
C ALA A 99 0.45 -2.14 -2.51
N LEU A 100 0.27 -0.83 -2.38
CA LEU A 100 0.44 0.13 -3.48
C LEU A 100 1.87 0.14 -3.99
N ARG A 101 2.87 0.11 -3.10
CA ARG A 101 4.28 0.02 -3.48
C ARG A 101 4.58 -1.22 -4.32
N LEU A 102 4.05 -2.38 -3.94
CA LEU A 102 4.15 -3.60 -4.73
C LEU A 102 3.40 -3.47 -6.06
N ALA A 103 2.17 -2.97 -6.04
CA ALA A 103 1.34 -2.79 -7.23
C ALA A 103 2.02 -1.89 -8.29
N PHE A 104 2.65 -0.79 -7.88
CA PHE A 104 3.41 0.08 -8.78
C PHE A 104 4.65 -0.61 -9.38
N THR A 105 5.26 -1.53 -8.64
CA THR A 105 6.37 -2.36 -9.16
C THR A 105 5.90 -3.30 -10.26
N LEU A 106 4.76 -3.95 -10.04
CA LEU A 106 4.20 -4.93 -10.97
C LEU A 106 3.64 -4.29 -12.23
N SER A 107 3.09 -3.08 -12.10
CA SER A 107 2.45 -2.37 -13.20
C SER A 107 3.36 -1.41 -13.96
N GLY A 108 4.50 -1.02 -13.38
CA GLY A 108 5.30 0.08 -13.92
C GLY A 108 4.52 1.38 -14.01
N ALA A 109 3.56 1.61 -13.11
CA ALA A 109 2.61 2.73 -13.15
C ALA A 109 1.74 2.79 -14.44
N THR A 110 1.56 1.67 -15.14
CA THR A 110 0.73 1.59 -16.35
C THR A 110 -0.55 0.80 -16.12
N MET A 111 -1.57 1.09 -16.93
CA MET A 111 -2.84 0.38 -16.89
C MET A 111 -2.72 -1.05 -17.46
N GLY A 112 -3.60 -1.94 -17.01
CA GLY A 112 -3.79 -3.26 -17.61
C GLY A 112 -2.86 -4.37 -17.12
N MET A 113 -1.84 -4.08 -16.32
CA MET A 113 -0.96 -5.12 -15.73
C MET A 113 -1.50 -5.72 -14.43
N LEU A 114 -2.01 -4.90 -13.50
CA LEU A 114 -2.54 -5.39 -12.22
C LEU A 114 -3.69 -6.39 -12.35
N PRO A 115 -4.67 -6.24 -13.28
CA PRO A 115 -5.73 -7.24 -13.45
C PRO A 115 -5.23 -8.62 -13.90
N LYS A 116 -3.98 -8.72 -14.35
CA LYS A 116 -3.35 -9.97 -14.82
C LYS A 116 -2.58 -10.69 -13.72
N THR A 117 -2.49 -10.10 -12.53
CA THR A 117 -1.90 -10.72 -11.35
C THR A 117 -2.99 -10.91 -10.29
N ARG A 118 -2.76 -11.82 -9.35
CA ARG A 118 -3.74 -12.08 -8.28
C ARG A 118 -3.03 -12.36 -6.96
N PHE A 119 -3.66 -11.95 -5.86
CA PHE A 119 -3.30 -12.42 -4.54
C PHE A 119 -4.21 -13.56 -4.10
N GLU A 120 -3.60 -14.57 -3.49
CA GLU A 120 -4.28 -15.51 -2.59
C GLU A 120 -3.80 -15.23 -1.16
N VAL A 121 -4.75 -15.02 -0.26
CA VAL A 121 -4.47 -14.80 1.16
C VAL A 121 -4.90 -16.06 1.90
N GLY A 122 -3.93 -16.89 2.27
CA GLY A 122 -4.15 -18.06 3.11
C GLY A 122 -3.92 -17.74 4.58
N LYS A 123 -4.19 -18.70 5.48
CA LYS A 123 -4.04 -18.53 6.94
C LYS A 123 -2.64 -18.13 7.40
N ASN A 124 -1.59 -18.52 6.68
CA ASN A 124 -0.19 -18.24 7.05
C ASN A 124 0.63 -17.64 5.90
N THR A 125 0.04 -17.51 4.71
CA THR A 125 0.78 -17.16 3.49
C THR A 125 0.03 -16.11 2.67
N LEU A 126 0.77 -15.16 2.12
CA LEU A 126 0.33 -14.26 1.05
C LEU A 126 1.03 -14.72 -0.24
N THR A 127 0.26 -15.29 -1.16
CA THR A 127 0.79 -15.77 -2.45
C THR A 127 0.47 -14.78 -3.56
N LEU A 128 1.50 -14.32 -4.27
CA LEU A 128 1.35 -13.61 -5.54
C LEU A 128 1.31 -14.62 -6.68
N ILE A 129 0.22 -14.63 -7.44
CA ILE A 129 0.03 -15.49 -8.61
C ILE A 129 0.32 -14.68 -9.87
N LEU A 130 1.27 -15.17 -10.66
CA LEU A 130 1.66 -14.61 -11.95
C LEU A 130 1.40 -15.66 -13.04
N PRO A 131 0.70 -15.32 -14.14
CA PRO A 131 0.66 -16.19 -15.31
C PRO A 131 2.07 -16.45 -15.85
N LYS A 132 2.31 -17.61 -16.47
CA LYS A 132 3.63 -17.98 -17.04
C LYS A 132 4.23 -16.89 -17.93
N LYS A 133 3.39 -16.22 -18.75
CA LYS A 133 3.79 -15.08 -19.60
C LYS A 133 4.45 -13.92 -18.83
N TYR A 134 4.16 -13.78 -17.55
CA TYR A 134 4.61 -12.69 -16.68
C TYR A 134 5.56 -13.17 -15.57
N GLU A 135 6.16 -14.36 -15.71
CA GLU A 135 7.14 -14.90 -14.76
C GLU A 135 8.32 -13.95 -14.51
N ALA A 136 8.75 -13.21 -15.54
CA ALA A 136 9.82 -12.21 -15.42
C ALA A 136 9.52 -11.07 -14.42
N LEU A 137 8.26 -10.87 -14.02
CA LEU A 137 7.92 -9.92 -12.95
C LEU A 137 8.36 -10.41 -11.56
N ALA A 138 8.63 -11.70 -11.38
CA ALA A 138 9.08 -12.29 -10.12
C ALA A 138 10.56 -11.98 -9.79
N GLY A 139 11.03 -10.77 -10.11
CA GLY A 139 12.38 -10.32 -9.78
C GLY A 139 12.56 -10.00 -8.30
N GLU A 140 13.82 -9.80 -7.90
CA GLU A 140 14.23 -9.57 -6.49
C GLU A 140 13.45 -8.44 -5.80
N ILE A 141 13.20 -7.33 -6.51
CA ILE A 141 12.48 -6.18 -5.96
C ILE A 141 11.02 -6.55 -5.64
N VAL A 142 10.36 -7.34 -6.50
CA VAL A 142 8.99 -7.82 -6.27
C VAL A 142 8.95 -8.78 -5.10
N VAL A 143 9.89 -9.73 -5.03
CA VAL A 143 10.03 -10.65 -3.89
C VAL A 143 10.18 -9.88 -2.58
N LYS A 144 11.09 -8.89 -2.53
CA LYS A 144 11.33 -8.05 -1.34
C LYS A 144 10.08 -7.26 -0.93
N ARG A 145 9.37 -6.65 -1.88
CA ARG A 145 8.16 -5.85 -1.60
C ARG A 145 6.99 -6.73 -1.17
N LEU A 146 6.85 -7.93 -1.76
CA LEU A 146 5.87 -8.93 -1.34
C LEU A 146 6.15 -9.43 0.07
N ALA A 147 7.40 -9.72 0.42
CA ALA A 147 7.80 -10.10 1.77
C ALA A 147 7.47 -9.01 2.80
N ALA A 148 7.69 -7.74 2.47
CA ALA A 148 7.32 -6.62 3.34
C ALA A 148 5.80 -6.54 3.58
N LEU A 149 5.00 -6.69 2.52
CA LEU A 149 3.53 -6.72 2.61
C LEU A 149 3.04 -7.94 3.41
N ALA A 150 3.55 -9.13 3.12
CA ALA A 150 3.19 -10.35 3.84
C ALA A 150 3.51 -10.23 5.34
N LYS A 151 4.68 -9.67 5.68
CA LYS A 151 5.06 -9.40 7.08
C LYS A 151 4.11 -8.43 7.77
N ALA A 152 3.64 -7.38 7.07
CA ALA A 152 2.65 -6.45 7.63
C ALA A 152 1.29 -7.14 7.92
N LEU A 153 0.97 -8.20 7.18
CA LEU A 153 -0.22 -9.04 7.41
C LEU A 153 0.01 -10.19 8.40
N GLY A 154 1.21 -10.32 8.99
CA GLY A 154 1.56 -11.47 9.84
C GLY A 154 1.66 -12.80 9.07
N ARG A 155 2.01 -12.76 7.78
CA ARG A 155 2.07 -13.93 6.88
C ARG A 155 3.46 -14.09 6.26
N LYS A 156 3.76 -15.29 5.75
CA LYS A 156 4.91 -15.57 4.88
C LYS A 156 4.57 -15.17 3.43
N SER A 157 5.54 -14.68 2.67
CA SER A 157 5.37 -14.42 1.24
C SER A 157 5.64 -15.66 0.40
N ASP A 158 4.88 -15.82 -0.68
CA ASP A 158 5.08 -16.88 -1.67
C ASP A 158 4.77 -16.34 -3.09
N ILE A 159 5.44 -16.87 -4.11
CA ILE A 159 5.16 -16.54 -5.51
C ILE A 159 4.87 -17.83 -6.26
N ARG A 160 3.71 -17.86 -6.93
CA ARG A 160 3.29 -19.01 -7.74
C ARG A 160 3.18 -18.61 -9.20
N ILE A 161 3.90 -19.32 -10.06
CA ILE A 161 3.76 -19.18 -11.51
C ILE A 161 2.62 -20.10 -11.96
N GLY A 162 1.57 -19.52 -12.53
CA GLY A 162 0.47 -20.24 -13.16
C GLY A 162 0.97 -20.96 -14.42
N LYS A 163 0.25 -22.03 -14.82
CA LYS A 163 0.58 -22.78 -16.04
C LYS A 163 0.51 -21.90 -17.30
#